data_AF-A0A0H4V8Q7-F1
#
_entry.id   AF-A0A0H4V8Q7-F1
#
_cell.length_a   1.000
_cell.length_b   1.000
_cell.length_c   1.000
_cell.angle_alpha   90.00
_cell.angle_beta   90.00
_cell.angle_gamma   90.00
#
_symmetry.space_group_name_H-M   'P 1'
#
loop_
_entity.id
_entity.type
_entity.pdbx_description
1 polymer ?
#
loop_
_entity_poly.entity_id
_entity_poly.type
_entity_poly.pdbx_seq_one_letter_code
_entity_poly.pdbx_strand_id
1 'polypeptide(L)'
;MKIGLVGTFDVDNYGDCLFPELYAHEIAKRIPGARFTLYSPFARAARILSFDTVLALPATLDAASFDEDVLVLTGGETLSSGHNSGTYIVPLSTLSHYLRLWLVPTMAATTSTTKFIAHSVGVRNGPADNSLVARLLESADRISLRDASSHSRLDEKFTVDVDPVFLLPDMLSQDDWTRRCAGLLPDGLECGSYIAVQATNSYFAAELDEWCDEVAKVLKATGKKALMVPVCHFLEDYRFLEIAGARLAARYPELADTLYFLPQDRQNVMDTAALIARSAGYIGTSLHGAVTAAAFALPMSVYSGHGKKNGKHYQTLLAAGIDDGVFHSLDDLADCFAASGASDLVARSKVAQDRARKSVEILSEAILAPKETRPPLDPADISAICQADRTTVSTCKERVKRRVFSLLRSFPTLYEGYRSIRLRHQFANVADANPSDRRN
;
A
#
# COMPACT_ATOMS: atom_id res chain seq x y z
N MET A 1 -23.07 -2.13 16.20
CA MET A 1 -22.55 -0.97 15.45
C MET A 1 -22.20 -1.42 14.04
N LYS A 2 -22.62 -0.67 13.02
CA LYS A 2 -22.27 -0.91 11.60
C LYS A 2 -21.15 0.04 11.21
N ILE A 3 -20.05 -0.49 10.72
CA ILE A 3 -18.84 0.27 10.38
C ILE A 3 -18.51 0.02 8.91
N GLY A 4 -18.41 1.08 8.13
CA GLY A 4 -17.94 1.04 6.75
C GLY A 4 -16.44 1.27 6.71
N LEU A 5 -15.66 0.26 6.35
CA LEU A 5 -14.24 0.46 6.06
C LEU A 5 -14.11 0.97 4.63
N VAL A 6 -13.40 2.08 4.44
CA VAL A 6 -13.22 2.74 3.14
C VAL A 6 -11.75 2.64 2.76
N GLY A 7 -11.45 2.20 1.53
CA GLY A 7 -10.07 2.07 1.06
C GLY A 7 -9.96 1.60 -0.39
N THR A 8 -8.77 1.25 -0.83
CA THR A 8 -8.47 0.76 -2.20
C THR A 8 -8.48 -0.77 -2.25
N PHE A 9 -9.51 -1.38 -1.67
CA PHE A 9 -9.68 -2.85 -1.57
C PHE A 9 -10.10 -3.49 -2.91
N ASP A 10 -10.09 -2.74 -4.00
CA ASP A 10 -10.44 -3.18 -5.36
C ASP A 10 -9.23 -3.28 -6.30
N VAL A 11 -8.03 -3.15 -5.71
CA VAL A 11 -6.72 -3.27 -6.33
C VAL A 11 -5.89 -4.30 -5.58
N ASP A 12 -5.25 -5.21 -6.31
CA ASP A 12 -4.43 -6.26 -5.71
C ASP A 12 -3.07 -5.72 -5.24
N ASN A 13 -3.12 -4.94 -4.17
CA ASN A 13 -1.99 -4.40 -3.43
C ASN A 13 -2.05 -4.96 -2.00
N TYR A 14 -1.01 -5.70 -1.59
CA TYR A 14 -0.96 -6.33 -0.27
C TYR A 14 -1.17 -5.33 0.87
N GLY A 15 -0.53 -4.15 0.79
CA GLY A 15 -0.62 -3.15 1.85
C GLY A 15 -2.04 -2.63 2.07
N ASP A 16 -2.68 -2.14 1.00
CA ASP A 16 -4.04 -1.59 1.11
C ASP A 16 -5.07 -2.69 1.45
N CYS A 17 -4.87 -3.90 0.91
CA CYS A 17 -5.76 -5.04 1.17
C CYS A 17 -5.56 -5.69 2.54
N LEU A 18 -4.50 -5.35 3.28
CA LEU A 18 -4.30 -5.83 4.64
C LEU A 18 -5.19 -5.09 5.65
N PHE A 19 -5.53 -3.83 5.37
CA PHE A 19 -6.28 -3.00 6.30
C PHE A 19 -7.66 -3.56 6.69
N PRO A 20 -8.50 -4.11 5.79
CA PRO A 20 -9.78 -4.68 6.19
C PRO A 20 -9.66 -5.75 7.27
N GLU A 21 -8.72 -6.68 7.12
CA GLU A 21 -8.49 -7.76 8.09
C GLU A 21 -8.07 -7.20 9.44
N LEU A 22 -7.10 -6.30 9.41
CA LEU A 22 -6.49 -5.72 10.61
C LEU A 22 -7.46 -4.81 11.37
N TYR A 23 -8.14 -3.89 10.68
CA TYR A 23 -9.11 -3.00 11.31
C TYR A 23 -10.30 -3.78 11.83
N ALA A 24 -10.81 -4.77 11.09
CA ALA A 24 -11.90 -5.61 11.58
C ALA A 24 -11.50 -6.35 12.86
N HIS A 25 -10.29 -6.95 12.89
CA HIS A 25 -9.75 -7.63 14.07
C HIS A 25 -9.60 -6.69 15.27
N GLU A 26 -8.92 -5.57 15.08
CA GLU A 26 -8.58 -4.65 16.17
C GLU A 26 -9.80 -3.88 16.71
N ILE A 27 -10.76 -3.53 15.84
CA ILE A 27 -12.02 -2.92 16.25
C ILE A 27 -12.91 -3.95 16.95
N ALA A 28 -13.03 -5.18 16.43
CA ALA A 28 -13.88 -6.20 17.05
C ALA A 28 -13.43 -6.57 18.48
N LYS A 29 -12.12 -6.50 18.77
CA LYS A 29 -11.58 -6.65 20.14
C LYS A 29 -12.13 -5.59 21.11
N ARG A 30 -12.37 -4.37 20.65
CA ARG A 30 -12.74 -3.21 21.48
C ARG A 30 -14.24 -2.90 21.42
N ILE A 31 -14.89 -3.25 20.32
CA ILE A 31 -16.32 -3.03 20.06
C ILE A 31 -16.96 -4.36 19.68
N PRO A 32 -17.31 -5.22 20.68
CA PRO A 32 -17.92 -6.51 20.41
C PRO A 32 -19.22 -6.40 19.61
N GLY A 33 -19.37 -7.25 18.59
CA GLY A 33 -20.54 -7.24 17.71
C GLY A 33 -20.56 -6.12 16.66
N ALA A 34 -19.43 -5.41 16.45
CA ALA A 34 -19.26 -4.58 15.27
C ALA A 34 -19.42 -5.40 13.98
N ARG A 35 -20.08 -4.82 12.98
CA ARG A 35 -20.26 -5.41 11.65
C ARG A 35 -19.58 -4.51 10.62
N PHE A 36 -18.92 -5.11 9.65
CA PHE A 36 -18.08 -4.40 8.69
C PHE A 36 -18.65 -4.49 7.28
N THR A 37 -18.76 -3.34 6.64
CA THR A 37 -19.00 -3.21 5.19
C THR A 37 -17.74 -2.66 4.55
N LEU A 38 -17.26 -3.24 3.46
CA LEU A 38 -16.09 -2.73 2.75
C LEU A 38 -16.53 -1.84 1.59
N TYR A 39 -15.94 -0.66 1.49
CA TYR A 39 -16.17 0.30 0.42
C TYR A 39 -14.86 0.61 -0.30
N SER A 40 -14.93 0.52 -1.63
CA SER A 40 -13.86 0.94 -2.53
C SER A 40 -14.44 1.79 -3.65
N PRO A 41 -13.60 2.51 -4.43
CA PRO A 41 -14.08 3.28 -5.58
C PRO A 41 -14.96 2.48 -6.55
N PHE A 42 -14.74 1.16 -6.64
CA PHE A 42 -15.54 0.22 -7.44
C PHE A 42 -16.01 -0.98 -6.59
N ALA A 43 -17.16 -1.55 -6.98
CA ALA A 43 -17.75 -2.74 -6.36
C ALA A 43 -17.06 -4.03 -6.84
N ARG A 44 -15.74 -4.14 -6.64
CA ARG A 44 -14.97 -5.32 -7.02
C ARG A 44 -13.93 -5.60 -5.96
N ALA A 45 -14.08 -6.69 -5.22
CA ALA A 45 -13.05 -7.14 -4.29
C ALA A 45 -11.74 -7.44 -5.03
N ALA A 46 -10.61 -7.01 -4.46
CA ALA A 46 -9.31 -7.50 -4.85
C ALA A 46 -9.24 -9.01 -4.59
N ARG A 47 -8.52 -9.72 -5.46
CA ARG A 47 -8.46 -11.19 -5.47
C ARG A 47 -7.64 -11.77 -4.32
N ILE A 48 -6.98 -10.91 -3.54
CA ILE A 48 -6.10 -11.25 -2.42
C ILE A 48 -6.75 -11.00 -1.04
N LEU A 49 -7.98 -10.48 -1.01
CA LEU A 49 -8.74 -10.27 0.22
C LEU A 49 -9.35 -11.56 0.74
N SER A 50 -9.61 -11.65 2.04
CA SER A 50 -10.47 -12.71 2.60
C SER A 50 -11.96 -12.31 2.61
N PHE A 51 -12.27 -11.08 2.21
CA PHE A 51 -13.64 -10.57 2.12
C PHE A 51 -14.19 -10.73 0.70
N ASP A 52 -15.33 -11.40 0.58
CA ASP A 52 -15.95 -11.69 -0.71
C ASP A 52 -16.68 -10.48 -1.33
N THR A 53 -17.09 -9.51 -0.51
CA THR A 53 -17.93 -8.38 -0.95
C THR A 53 -17.28 -7.04 -0.63
N VAL A 54 -17.17 -6.21 -1.67
CA VAL A 54 -16.78 -4.80 -1.59
C VAL A 54 -17.82 -3.99 -2.36
N LEU A 55 -18.40 -2.98 -1.72
CA LEU A 55 -19.37 -2.08 -2.31
C LEU A 55 -18.66 -0.90 -2.98
N ALA A 56 -19.31 -0.35 -4.02
CA ALA A 56 -18.81 0.86 -4.67
C ALA A 56 -19.15 2.09 -3.83
N LEU A 57 -18.18 2.98 -3.68
CA LEU A 57 -18.42 4.34 -3.23
C LEU A 57 -19.24 5.10 -4.27
N PRO A 58 -20.18 5.97 -3.82
CA PRO A 58 -20.95 6.85 -4.68
C PRO A 58 -20.09 7.58 -5.70
N ALA A 59 -20.56 7.64 -6.95
CA ALA A 59 -19.85 8.27 -8.05
C ALA A 59 -19.97 9.81 -8.06
N THR A 60 -20.91 10.34 -7.28
CA THR A 60 -21.29 11.75 -7.19
C THR A 60 -21.64 12.09 -5.74
N LEU A 61 -21.60 13.38 -5.38
CA LEU A 61 -21.80 13.82 -3.99
C LEU A 61 -23.27 13.77 -3.53
N ASP A 62 -24.22 13.92 -4.45
CA ASP A 62 -25.67 13.81 -4.19
C ASP A 62 -26.10 12.40 -3.80
N ALA A 63 -25.32 11.39 -4.19
CA ALA A 63 -25.52 9.99 -3.82
C ALA A 63 -24.76 9.57 -2.54
N ALA A 64 -24.20 10.51 -1.78
CA ALA A 64 -23.43 10.25 -0.55
C ALA A 64 -24.33 9.84 0.63
N SER A 65 -24.95 8.67 0.52
CA SER A 65 -25.81 8.06 1.55
C SER A 65 -25.29 6.68 1.91
N PHE A 66 -25.29 6.37 3.21
CA PHE A 66 -24.72 5.14 3.78
C PHE A 66 -25.63 4.62 4.89
N ASP A 67 -25.66 3.30 5.08
CA ASP A 67 -26.45 2.62 6.13
C ASP A 67 -25.63 2.40 7.42
N GLU A 68 -24.35 2.75 7.36
CA GLU A 68 -23.35 2.61 8.41
C GLU A 68 -23.45 3.75 9.43
N ASP A 69 -23.18 3.40 10.70
CA ASP A 69 -23.10 4.37 11.78
C ASP A 69 -21.82 5.23 11.63
N VAL A 70 -20.74 4.62 11.13
CA VAL A 70 -19.42 5.24 10.98
C VAL A 70 -18.73 4.73 9.71
N LEU A 71 -18.14 5.64 8.94
CA LEU A 71 -17.19 5.34 7.87
C LEU A 71 -15.77 5.60 8.37
N VAL A 72 -14.88 4.63 8.18
CA VAL A 72 -13.46 4.71 8.52
C VAL A 72 -12.63 4.58 7.25
N LEU A 73 -12.03 5.67 6.79
CA LEU A 73 -11.00 5.62 5.75
C LEU A 73 -9.72 5.04 6.36
N THR A 74 -9.38 3.84 5.91
CA THR A 74 -8.26 3.06 6.43
C THR A 74 -6.97 3.40 5.68
N GLY A 75 -5.93 3.83 6.40
CA GLY A 75 -4.54 3.83 5.94
C GLY A 75 -4.27 4.28 4.49
N GLY A 76 -3.20 3.72 3.91
CA GLY A 76 -2.85 3.93 2.50
C GLY A 76 -2.39 5.35 2.16
N GLU A 77 -2.28 5.67 0.87
CA GLU A 77 -1.97 7.03 0.38
C GLU A 77 -3.18 7.55 -0.40
N THR A 78 -4.27 7.80 0.34
CA THR A 78 -5.64 7.90 -0.15
C THR A 78 -6.18 9.33 -0.22
N LEU A 79 -5.59 10.28 0.52
CA LEU A 79 -5.95 11.71 0.44
C LEU A 79 -5.27 12.35 -0.77
N SER A 80 -6.05 12.59 -1.81
CA SER A 80 -5.61 13.24 -3.05
C SER A 80 -6.83 13.69 -3.86
N SER A 81 -6.59 14.29 -5.02
CA SER A 81 -7.57 14.46 -6.09
C SER A 81 -6.97 14.01 -7.42
N GLY A 82 -7.77 14.08 -8.48
CA GLY A 82 -7.35 13.88 -9.85
C GLY A 82 -7.80 12.54 -10.43
N HIS A 83 -8.34 12.60 -11.63
CA HIS A 83 -8.50 11.41 -12.46
C HIS A 83 -7.12 10.90 -12.90
N ASN A 84 -6.67 9.76 -12.35
CA ASN A 84 -5.51 9.07 -12.87
C ASN A 84 -5.81 8.45 -14.26
N SER A 85 -4.78 8.19 -15.07
CA SER A 85 -4.89 7.57 -16.39
C SER A 85 -4.50 6.08 -16.41
N GLY A 86 -4.39 5.46 -15.23
CA GLY A 86 -3.81 4.12 -15.06
C GLY A 86 -4.76 3.14 -14.40
N THR A 87 -4.71 3.05 -13.07
CA THR A 87 -5.45 2.05 -12.29
C THR A 87 -6.97 2.23 -12.44
N TYR A 88 -7.44 3.48 -12.33
CA TYR A 88 -8.86 3.79 -12.29
C TYR A 88 -9.25 4.75 -13.41
N ILE A 89 -10.00 4.25 -14.38
CA ILE A 89 -10.48 5.03 -15.52
C ILE A 89 -11.99 5.15 -15.37
N VAL A 90 -12.44 6.29 -14.83
CA VAL A 90 -13.86 6.60 -14.59
C VAL A 90 -14.42 7.60 -15.64
N PRO A 91 -15.72 7.77 -15.81
CA PRO A 91 -16.25 8.89 -16.59
C PRO A 91 -15.89 10.26 -15.95
N LEU A 92 -15.60 11.28 -16.76
CA LEU A 92 -15.34 12.65 -16.27
C LEU A 92 -16.58 13.32 -15.65
N SER A 93 -17.77 12.77 -15.93
CA SER A 93 -19.01 13.17 -15.28
C SER A 93 -19.10 12.73 -13.82
N THR A 94 -18.20 11.84 -13.37
CA THR A 94 -18.16 11.34 -12.00
C THR A 94 -16.93 11.86 -11.26
N LEU A 95 -16.92 11.73 -9.93
CA LEU A 95 -15.75 11.98 -9.11
C LEU A 95 -14.63 10.99 -9.42
N SER A 96 -13.37 11.44 -9.34
CA SER A 96 -12.23 10.54 -9.32
C SER A 96 -12.28 9.57 -8.13
N HIS A 97 -11.63 8.43 -8.29
CA HIS A 97 -11.48 7.45 -7.20
C HIS A 97 -10.95 8.07 -5.90
N TYR A 98 -10.02 9.03 -5.97
CA TYR A 98 -9.50 9.69 -4.78
C TYR A 98 -10.55 10.52 -4.07
N LEU A 99 -11.33 11.35 -4.79
CA LEU A 99 -12.40 12.11 -4.15
C LEU A 99 -13.50 11.20 -3.59
N ARG A 100 -13.76 10.04 -4.22
CA ARG A 100 -14.69 9.06 -3.65
C ARG A 100 -14.23 8.52 -2.30
N LEU A 101 -12.92 8.34 -2.08
CA LEU A 101 -12.37 7.78 -0.85
C LEU A 101 -12.55 8.69 0.37
N TRP A 102 -12.54 10.01 0.20
CA TRP A 102 -12.57 10.93 1.34
C TRP A 102 -13.64 12.02 1.25
N LEU A 103 -13.91 12.61 0.08
CA LEU A 103 -14.87 13.69 -0.05
C LEU A 103 -16.32 13.18 0.06
N VAL A 104 -16.61 12.01 -0.51
CA VAL A 104 -17.95 11.39 -0.39
C VAL A 104 -18.28 11.02 1.06
N PRO A 105 -17.41 10.34 1.83
CA PRO A 105 -17.63 10.15 3.27
C PRO A 105 -17.73 11.45 4.06
N THR A 106 -16.92 12.47 3.72
CA THR A 106 -17.00 13.80 4.35
C THR A 106 -18.37 14.45 4.10
N MET A 107 -18.88 14.37 2.87
CA MET A 107 -20.23 14.86 2.54
C MET A 107 -21.29 14.16 3.40
N ALA A 108 -21.26 12.83 3.48
CA ALA A 108 -22.18 12.06 4.31
C ALA A 108 -22.11 12.45 5.79
N ALA A 109 -20.92 12.77 6.30
CA ALA A 109 -20.75 13.25 7.68
C ALA A 109 -21.48 14.57 7.95
N THR A 110 -21.60 15.44 6.95
CA THR A 110 -22.30 16.74 7.09
C THR A 110 -23.81 16.66 6.82
N THR A 111 -24.29 15.67 6.06
CA THR A 111 -25.67 15.62 5.58
C THR A 111 -26.54 14.52 6.21
N SER A 112 -25.94 13.61 6.98
CA SER A 112 -26.64 12.45 7.56
C SER A 112 -26.29 12.24 9.03
N THR A 113 -26.62 11.08 9.61
CA THR A 113 -26.19 10.66 10.96
C THR A 113 -24.89 9.84 10.94
N THR A 114 -24.36 9.49 9.77
CA THR A 114 -23.11 8.69 9.64
C THR A 114 -21.90 9.53 10.01
N LYS A 115 -20.98 9.01 10.84
CA LYS A 115 -19.69 9.67 11.11
C LYS A 115 -18.65 9.37 10.04
N PHE A 116 -17.66 10.25 9.88
CA PHE A 116 -16.50 9.98 9.04
C PHE A 116 -15.19 10.17 9.79
N ILE A 117 -14.36 9.13 9.82
CA ILE A 117 -13.03 9.13 10.43
C ILE A 117 -12.00 8.72 9.39
N ALA A 118 -10.94 9.50 9.22
CA ALA A 118 -9.75 9.07 8.49
C ALA A 118 -8.64 8.68 9.48
N HIS A 119 -8.19 7.42 9.41
CA HIS A 119 -7.24 6.87 10.37
C HIS A 119 -5.89 6.56 9.73
N SER A 120 -4.83 7.24 10.20
CA SER A 120 -3.44 7.03 9.77
C SER A 120 -3.29 7.04 8.23
N VAL A 121 -3.90 8.03 7.56
CA VAL A 121 -3.92 8.12 6.09
C VAL A 121 -2.75 8.93 5.56
N GLY A 122 -2.25 8.56 4.38
CA GLY A 122 -1.22 9.30 3.66
C GLY A 122 -1.81 10.31 2.68
N VAL A 123 -1.09 11.43 2.49
CA VAL A 123 -1.49 12.50 1.57
C VAL A 123 -0.58 12.49 0.35
N ARG A 124 -1.17 12.45 -0.85
CA ARG A 124 -0.46 12.54 -2.12
C ARG A 124 -0.66 13.91 -2.74
N ASN A 125 0.37 14.44 -3.40
CA ASN A 125 0.19 15.62 -4.24
C ASN A 125 -0.78 15.31 -5.39
N GLY A 126 -1.88 16.05 -5.43
CA GLY A 126 -2.87 16.02 -6.49
C GLY A 126 -2.90 17.33 -7.29
N PRO A 127 -3.83 17.45 -8.25
CA PRO A 127 -4.08 18.71 -8.95
C PRO A 127 -4.76 19.78 -8.07
N ALA A 128 -5.42 19.36 -6.98
CA ALA A 128 -6.00 20.30 -6.03
C ALA A 128 -4.95 20.85 -5.08
N ASP A 129 -5.19 22.08 -4.63
CA ASP A 129 -4.46 22.66 -3.51
C ASP A 129 -4.73 21.85 -2.23
N ASN A 130 -3.67 21.51 -1.51
CA ASN A 130 -3.78 20.79 -0.25
C ASN A 130 -4.46 21.63 0.83
N SER A 131 -4.36 22.97 0.79
CA SER A 131 -5.07 23.85 1.73
C SER A 131 -6.60 23.70 1.60
N LEU A 132 -7.08 23.52 0.36
CA LEU A 132 -8.48 23.26 0.03
C LEU A 132 -8.91 21.87 0.52
N VAL A 133 -8.07 20.84 0.32
CA VAL A 133 -8.31 19.50 0.87
C VAL A 133 -8.43 19.57 2.39
N ALA A 134 -7.53 20.28 3.07
CA ALA A 134 -7.55 20.40 4.52
C ALA A 134 -8.83 21.09 5.04
N ARG A 135 -9.27 22.20 4.41
CA ARG A 135 -10.53 22.87 4.79
C ARG A 135 -11.75 21.95 4.67
N LEU A 136 -11.85 21.18 3.59
CA LEU A 136 -12.96 20.24 3.41
C LEU A 136 -12.93 19.13 4.47
N LEU A 137 -11.75 18.62 4.82
CA LEU A 137 -11.56 17.58 5.84
C LEU A 137 -11.85 18.04 7.28
N GLU A 138 -11.88 19.35 7.57
CA GLU A 138 -12.31 19.88 8.88
C GLU A 138 -13.77 19.52 9.23
N SER A 139 -14.56 19.11 8.23
CA SER A 139 -15.93 18.63 8.44
C SER A 139 -16.03 17.14 8.77
N ALA A 140 -14.91 16.42 8.80
CA ALA A 140 -14.86 15.04 9.28
C ALA A 140 -14.88 14.97 10.82
N ASP A 141 -15.24 13.82 11.37
CA ASP A 141 -15.27 13.61 12.82
C ASP A 141 -13.88 13.47 13.44
N ARG A 142 -12.97 12.86 12.70
CA ARG A 142 -11.56 12.79 13.08
C ARG A 142 -10.71 12.54 11.85
N ILE A 143 -9.60 13.26 11.77
CA ILE A 143 -8.56 13.01 10.77
C ILE A 143 -7.25 12.75 11.50
N SER A 144 -6.55 11.72 11.08
CA SER A 144 -5.19 11.44 11.49
C SER A 144 -4.36 11.00 10.29
N LEU A 145 -3.12 11.48 10.25
CA LEU A 145 -2.20 11.31 9.15
C LEU A 145 -1.11 10.33 9.54
N ARG A 146 -0.61 9.54 8.60
CA ARG A 146 0.36 8.47 8.92
C ARG A 146 1.74 8.99 9.30
N ASP A 147 2.14 10.12 8.74
CA ASP A 147 3.54 10.53 8.72
C ASP A 147 3.70 12.06 8.63
N ALA A 148 4.88 12.55 9.02
CA ALA A 148 5.17 13.99 9.04
C ALA A 148 5.17 14.60 7.62
N SER A 149 5.44 13.80 6.58
CA SER A 149 5.34 14.28 5.19
C SER A 149 3.90 14.56 4.79
N SER A 150 2.95 13.75 5.25
CA SER A 150 1.52 13.96 5.05
C SER A 150 1.01 15.11 5.91
N HIS A 151 1.52 15.22 7.14
CA HIS A 151 1.22 16.31 8.07
C HIS A 151 1.58 17.68 7.50
N SER A 152 2.81 17.85 7.01
CA SER A 152 3.26 19.11 6.43
C SER A 152 2.53 19.47 5.14
N ARG A 153 2.05 18.47 4.38
CA ARG A 153 1.24 18.71 3.18
C ARG A 153 -0.11 19.36 3.50
N LEU A 154 -0.67 19.16 4.69
CA LEU A 154 -1.96 19.71 5.12
C LEU A 154 -1.80 20.80 6.19
N ASP A 155 -0.70 21.56 6.12
CA ASP A 155 -0.39 22.68 7.01
C ASP A 155 -0.45 22.33 8.51
N GLU A 156 -0.09 21.09 8.87
CA GLU A 156 0.00 20.63 10.26
C GLU A 156 -1.32 20.70 11.05
N LYS A 157 -2.46 20.69 10.35
CA LYS A 157 -3.80 20.85 10.96
C LYS A 157 -4.32 19.62 11.70
N PHE A 158 -3.79 18.43 11.44
CA PHE A 158 -4.35 17.16 11.90
C PHE A 158 -3.33 16.35 12.69
N THR A 159 -3.77 15.41 13.52
CA THR A 159 -2.83 14.60 14.31
C THR A 159 -2.05 13.62 13.46
N VAL A 160 -0.84 13.24 13.90
CA VAL A 160 -0.08 12.14 13.31
C VAL A 160 -0.26 10.88 14.16
N ASP A 161 -0.71 9.82 13.52
CA ASP A 161 -0.95 8.50 14.12
C ASP A 161 -0.05 7.46 13.44
N VAL A 162 0.33 6.41 14.18
CA VAL A 162 1.17 5.32 13.65
C VAL A 162 0.34 4.35 12.82
N ASP A 163 0.92 3.87 11.72
CA ASP A 163 0.32 2.88 10.83
C ASP A 163 -0.12 1.64 11.62
N PRO A 164 -1.40 1.23 11.56
CA PRO A 164 -1.87 0.12 12.38
C PRO A 164 -1.23 -1.21 11.99
N VAL A 165 -0.62 -1.36 10.80
CA VAL A 165 0.01 -2.63 10.35
C VAL A 165 1.11 -3.10 11.29
N PHE A 166 1.66 -2.23 12.14
CA PHE A 166 2.54 -2.65 13.22
C PHE A 166 1.88 -3.62 14.22
N LEU A 167 0.54 -3.67 14.30
CA LEU A 167 -0.22 -4.62 15.13
C LEU A 167 -0.50 -5.96 14.43
N LEU A 168 0.00 -6.18 13.22
CA LEU A 168 -0.15 -7.45 12.50
C LEU A 168 0.28 -8.69 13.33
N PRO A 169 1.34 -8.64 14.17
CA PRO A 169 1.67 -9.76 15.06
C PRO A 169 0.54 -10.18 16.01
N ASP A 170 -0.38 -9.26 16.38
CA ASP A 170 -1.49 -9.54 17.28
C ASP A 170 -2.68 -10.23 16.59
N MET A 171 -2.62 -10.44 15.27
CA MET A 171 -3.70 -11.05 14.49
C MET A 171 -3.77 -12.57 14.66
N LEU A 172 -2.62 -13.22 14.84
CA LEU A 172 -2.52 -14.67 14.99
C LEU A 172 -1.49 -15.01 16.07
N SER A 173 -1.61 -16.21 16.65
CA SER A 173 -0.56 -16.72 17.52
C SER A 173 0.74 -16.96 16.74
N GLN A 174 1.88 -17.03 17.44
CA GLN A 174 3.16 -17.35 16.79
C GLN A 174 3.09 -18.71 16.05
N ASP A 175 2.43 -19.71 16.63
CA ASP A 175 2.28 -21.03 16.01
C ASP A 175 1.41 -20.97 14.76
N ASP A 176 0.36 -20.16 14.76
CA ASP A 176 -0.53 -20.02 13.60
C ASP A 176 0.17 -19.30 12.44
N TRP A 177 0.96 -18.26 12.73
CA TRP A 177 1.81 -17.62 11.72
C TRP A 177 2.82 -18.60 11.11
N THR A 178 3.46 -19.42 11.95
CA THR A 178 4.41 -20.45 11.51
C THR A 178 3.71 -21.52 10.67
N ARG A 179 2.56 -22.02 11.12
CA ARG A 179 1.78 -23.03 10.39
C ARG A 179 1.32 -22.50 9.05
N ARG A 180 0.84 -21.25 9.00
CA ARG A 180 0.41 -20.60 7.77
C ARG A 180 1.57 -20.44 6.79
N CYS A 181 2.72 -19.94 7.24
CA CYS A 181 3.91 -19.84 6.41
C CYS A 181 4.35 -21.22 5.90
N ALA A 182 4.47 -22.22 6.78
CA ALA A 182 4.95 -23.55 6.41
C ALA A 182 4.07 -24.22 5.34
N GLY A 183 2.75 -23.97 5.35
CA GLY A 183 1.84 -24.46 4.32
C GLY A 183 1.98 -23.80 2.94
N LEU A 184 2.76 -22.72 2.83
CA LEU A 184 2.96 -21.94 1.61
C LEU A 184 4.38 -22.06 1.04
N LEU A 185 5.34 -22.52 1.84
CA LEU A 185 6.74 -22.58 1.44
C LEU A 185 6.95 -23.65 0.36
N PRO A 186 7.72 -23.35 -0.69
CA PRO A 186 8.16 -24.36 -1.64
C PRO A 186 9.02 -25.44 -0.96
N ASP A 187 9.06 -26.63 -1.58
CA ASP A 187 9.89 -27.74 -1.09
C ASP A 187 11.35 -27.33 -0.91
N GLY A 188 11.93 -27.70 0.24
CA GLY A 188 13.32 -27.38 0.59
C GLY A 188 13.51 -25.98 1.19
N LEU A 189 12.44 -25.26 1.51
CA LEU A 189 12.47 -23.99 2.22
C LEU A 189 11.75 -24.10 3.58
N GLU A 190 12.32 -23.50 4.62
CA GLU A 190 11.81 -23.53 5.98
C GLU A 190 11.62 -22.12 6.53
N CYS A 191 10.76 -21.97 7.55
CA CYS A 191 10.62 -20.69 8.25
C CYS A 191 11.98 -20.22 8.80
N GLY A 192 12.35 -18.96 8.55
CA GLY A 192 13.62 -18.35 8.96
C GLY A 192 14.83 -18.74 8.13
N SER A 193 14.67 -19.57 7.08
CA SER A 193 15.78 -20.00 6.20
C SER A 193 15.94 -19.14 4.94
N TYR A 194 15.10 -18.12 4.74
CA TYR A 194 15.09 -17.29 3.54
C TYR A 194 14.92 -15.80 3.85
N ILE A 195 15.35 -14.95 2.94
CA ILE A 195 15.01 -13.52 2.89
C ILE A 195 13.83 -13.34 1.95
N ALA A 196 12.81 -12.61 2.39
CA ALA A 196 11.70 -12.23 1.53
C ALA A 196 12.17 -11.08 0.61
N VAL A 197 12.26 -11.36 -0.69
CA VAL A 197 12.75 -10.41 -1.70
C VAL A 197 11.57 -9.96 -2.55
N GLN A 198 11.32 -8.67 -2.57
CA GLN A 198 10.27 -8.03 -3.35
C GLN A 198 10.86 -6.94 -4.23
N ALA A 199 10.35 -6.81 -5.44
CA ALA A 199 10.82 -5.81 -6.38
C ALA A 199 9.67 -5.39 -7.30
N THR A 200 9.62 -4.10 -7.63
CA THR A 200 8.63 -3.56 -8.57
C THR A 200 9.36 -2.86 -9.72
N ASN A 201 8.96 -3.16 -10.95
CA ASN A 201 9.63 -2.69 -12.17
C ASN A 201 9.86 -1.17 -12.20
N SER A 202 8.93 -0.35 -11.70
CA SER A 202 9.05 1.11 -11.73
C SER A 202 10.22 1.67 -10.92
N TYR A 203 10.81 0.88 -10.02
CA TYR A 203 11.94 1.29 -9.19
C TYR A 203 13.29 0.83 -9.75
N PHE A 204 13.35 -0.36 -10.37
CA PHE A 204 14.64 -1.00 -10.68
C PHE A 204 14.86 -1.31 -12.15
N ALA A 205 13.89 -1.08 -13.05
CA ALA A 205 14.04 -1.50 -14.45
C ALA A 205 15.30 -0.94 -15.14
N ALA A 206 15.75 0.26 -14.78
CA ALA A 206 16.94 0.87 -15.36
C ALA A 206 18.26 0.40 -14.71
N GLU A 207 18.18 -0.19 -13.52
CA GLU A 207 19.29 -0.45 -12.60
C GLU A 207 19.23 -1.88 -12.04
N LEU A 208 18.62 -2.80 -12.80
CA LEU A 208 18.36 -4.15 -12.36
C LEU A 208 19.66 -4.91 -12.02
N ASP A 209 20.73 -4.64 -12.77
CA ASP A 209 22.05 -5.24 -12.53
C ASP A 209 22.63 -4.84 -11.18
N GLU A 210 22.58 -3.54 -10.85
CA GLU A 210 23.06 -3.03 -9.58
C GLU A 210 22.24 -3.58 -8.41
N TRP A 211 20.91 -3.62 -8.57
CA TRP A 211 20.04 -4.27 -7.61
C TRP A 211 20.38 -5.77 -7.42
N CYS A 212 20.66 -6.51 -8.51
CA CYS A 212 21.08 -7.92 -8.42
C CYS A 212 22.40 -8.06 -7.68
N ASP A 213 23.37 -7.18 -7.95
CA ASP A 213 24.68 -7.21 -7.32
C ASP A 213 24.57 -7.02 -5.79
N GLU A 214 23.71 -6.11 -5.36
CA GLU A 214 23.46 -5.84 -3.94
C GLU A 214 22.66 -6.94 -3.24
N VAL A 215 21.63 -7.48 -3.89
CA VAL A 215 20.91 -8.64 -3.35
C VAL A 215 21.85 -9.84 -3.20
N ALA A 216 22.73 -10.08 -4.18
CA ALA A 216 23.73 -11.15 -4.11
C ALA A 216 24.68 -10.97 -2.91
N LYS A 217 25.10 -9.73 -2.61
CA LYS A 217 25.92 -9.45 -1.41
C LYS A 217 25.20 -9.88 -0.13
N VAL A 218 23.92 -9.54 0.02
CA VAL A 218 23.15 -9.92 1.22
C VAL A 218 23.00 -11.44 1.32
N LEU A 219 22.64 -12.12 0.23
CA LEU A 219 22.47 -13.59 0.23
C LEU A 219 23.78 -14.30 0.58
N LYS A 220 24.91 -13.86 0.01
CA LYS A 220 26.25 -14.42 0.32
C LYS A 220 26.67 -14.16 1.76
N ALA A 221 26.45 -12.96 2.27
CA ALA A 221 26.84 -12.59 3.64
C ALA A 221 26.03 -13.35 4.70
N THR A 222 24.75 -13.62 4.42
CA THR A 222 23.83 -14.27 5.37
C THR A 222 23.76 -15.79 5.20
N GLY A 223 24.17 -16.32 4.05
CA GLY A 223 23.98 -17.73 3.68
C GLY A 223 22.50 -18.13 3.55
N LYS A 224 21.59 -17.15 3.45
CA LYS A 224 20.14 -17.40 3.35
C LYS A 224 19.72 -17.53 1.89
N LYS A 225 18.61 -18.24 1.68
CA LYS A 225 17.94 -18.37 0.38
C LYS A 225 17.10 -17.12 0.10
N ALA A 226 16.72 -16.89 -1.15
CA ALA A 226 15.77 -15.84 -1.51
C ALA A 226 14.40 -16.45 -1.80
N LEU A 227 13.34 -15.93 -1.18
CA LEU A 227 11.96 -16.16 -1.62
C LEU A 227 11.44 -14.91 -2.30
N MET A 228 11.08 -15.03 -3.58
CA MET A 228 10.59 -13.93 -4.39
C MET A 228 9.09 -13.72 -4.11
N VAL A 229 8.76 -12.68 -3.34
CA VAL A 229 7.40 -12.43 -2.82
C VAL A 229 6.75 -11.25 -3.56
N PRO A 230 5.71 -11.49 -4.40
CA PRO A 230 4.96 -10.39 -5.02
C PRO A 230 4.09 -9.67 -3.98
N VAL A 231 4.07 -8.33 -4.02
CA VAL A 231 3.32 -7.50 -3.06
C VAL A 231 2.37 -6.54 -3.79
N CYS A 232 2.76 -6.02 -4.95
CA CYS A 232 1.92 -5.21 -5.82
C CYS A 232 1.49 -6.01 -7.05
N HIS A 233 0.59 -6.99 -6.89
CA HIS A 233 0.15 -7.86 -7.99
C HIS A 233 -0.45 -7.10 -9.19
N PHE A 234 -1.08 -5.94 -8.96
CA PHE A 234 -1.60 -5.09 -10.04
C PHE A 234 -0.51 -4.44 -10.91
N LEU A 235 0.75 -4.40 -10.43
CA LEU A 235 1.93 -3.92 -11.14
C LEU A 235 2.74 -5.04 -11.79
N GLU A 236 2.24 -6.28 -11.78
CA GLU A 236 2.93 -7.46 -12.31
C GLU A 236 4.25 -7.78 -11.58
N ASP A 237 4.31 -7.53 -10.27
CA ASP A 237 5.48 -7.87 -9.44
C ASP A 237 5.94 -9.32 -9.69
N TYR A 238 5.02 -10.28 -9.80
CA TYR A 238 5.35 -11.69 -10.10
C TYR A 238 6.26 -11.84 -11.33
N ARG A 239 5.91 -11.21 -12.47
CA ARG A 239 6.69 -11.30 -13.70
C ARG A 239 8.04 -10.60 -13.57
N PHE A 240 8.05 -9.44 -12.92
CA PHE A 240 9.29 -8.71 -12.72
C PHE A 240 10.25 -9.46 -11.81
N LEU A 241 9.73 -10.14 -10.78
CA LEU A 241 10.50 -10.99 -9.89
C LEU A 241 11.09 -12.19 -10.63
N GLU A 242 10.36 -12.85 -11.54
CA GLU A 242 10.91 -13.90 -12.42
C GLU A 242 12.10 -13.38 -13.25
N ILE A 243 11.95 -12.21 -13.88
CA ILE A 243 13.02 -11.57 -14.66
C ILE A 243 14.21 -11.23 -13.78
N ALA A 244 13.96 -10.62 -12.62
CA ALA A 244 14.99 -10.23 -11.68
C ALA A 244 15.75 -11.45 -11.14
N GLY A 245 15.05 -12.53 -10.80
CA GLY A 245 15.66 -13.77 -10.36
C GLY A 245 16.44 -14.49 -11.47
N ALA A 246 15.93 -14.51 -12.71
CA ALA A 246 16.68 -15.03 -13.85
C ALA A 246 17.96 -14.21 -14.11
N ARG A 247 17.87 -12.88 -13.99
CA ARG A 247 19.03 -11.99 -14.12
C ARG A 247 20.05 -12.22 -13.00
N LEU A 248 19.59 -12.37 -11.76
CA LEU A 248 20.41 -12.69 -10.59
C LEU A 248 21.14 -14.04 -10.78
N ALA A 249 20.42 -15.09 -11.18
CA ALA A 249 21.00 -16.42 -11.43
C ALA A 249 22.01 -16.40 -12.60
N ALA A 250 21.76 -15.63 -13.65
CA ALA A 250 22.70 -15.50 -14.77
C ALA A 250 24.00 -14.77 -14.38
N ARG A 251 23.91 -13.79 -13.48
CA ARG A 251 25.08 -13.04 -12.97
C ARG A 251 25.84 -13.79 -11.88
N TYR A 252 25.13 -14.58 -11.07
CA TYR A 252 25.66 -15.32 -9.93
C TYR A 252 25.16 -16.78 -9.97
N PRO A 253 25.73 -17.63 -10.85
CA PRO A 253 25.28 -19.01 -11.03
C PRO A 253 25.29 -19.84 -9.74
N GLU A 254 26.18 -19.54 -8.80
CA GLU A 254 26.27 -20.18 -7.49
C GLU A 254 25.05 -19.92 -6.58
N LEU A 255 24.26 -18.89 -6.88
CA LEU A 255 23.03 -18.56 -6.16
C LEU A 255 21.78 -19.13 -6.85
N ALA A 256 21.88 -19.70 -8.05
CA ALA A 256 20.72 -20.12 -8.84
C ALA A 256 19.80 -21.10 -8.08
N ASP A 257 20.39 -22.07 -7.38
CA ASP A 257 19.65 -23.08 -6.59
C ASP A 257 19.14 -22.54 -5.22
N THR A 258 19.36 -21.25 -4.95
CA THR A 258 18.90 -20.57 -3.72
C THR A 258 17.73 -19.63 -3.96
N LEU A 259 17.26 -19.51 -5.21
CA LEU A 259 16.15 -18.63 -5.59
C LEU A 259 14.85 -19.42 -5.67
N TYR A 260 13.88 -19.04 -4.85
CA TYR A 260 12.58 -19.66 -4.76
C TYR A 260 11.50 -18.69 -5.22
N PHE A 261 10.53 -19.21 -5.95
CA PHE A 261 9.38 -18.46 -6.43
C PHE A 261 8.12 -19.09 -5.88
N LEU A 262 7.17 -18.23 -5.57
CA LEU A 262 5.82 -18.67 -5.24
C LEU A 262 5.07 -18.99 -6.54
N PRO A 263 4.07 -19.88 -6.52
CA PRO A 263 3.24 -20.10 -7.70
C PRO A 263 2.51 -18.80 -8.08
N GLN A 264 2.07 -18.73 -9.34
CA GLN A 264 1.35 -17.54 -9.86
C GLN A 264 -0.05 -17.38 -9.28
N ASP A 265 -0.49 -18.28 -8.39
CA ASP A 265 -1.74 -18.12 -7.69
C ASP A 265 -1.68 -16.90 -6.77
N ARG A 266 -2.82 -16.23 -6.65
CA ARG A 266 -2.89 -15.01 -5.87
C ARG A 266 -3.08 -15.38 -4.41
N GLN A 267 -1.98 -15.27 -3.69
CA GLN A 267 -1.93 -15.47 -2.26
C GLN A 267 -2.80 -14.44 -1.56
N ASN A 268 -3.51 -14.90 -0.52
CA ASN A 268 -4.26 -14.02 0.33
C ASN A 268 -3.29 -13.05 1.05
N VAL A 269 -3.74 -11.85 1.42
CA VAL A 269 -2.88 -10.89 2.12
C VAL A 269 -2.26 -11.46 3.40
N MET A 270 -2.98 -12.32 4.13
CA MET A 270 -2.46 -12.97 5.33
C MET A 270 -1.38 -14.03 5.01
N ASP A 271 -1.37 -14.59 3.79
CA ASP A 271 -0.31 -15.49 3.31
C ASP A 271 0.98 -14.72 3.06
N THR A 272 0.88 -13.60 2.32
CA THR A 272 2.02 -12.70 2.09
C THR A 272 2.60 -12.18 3.42
N ALA A 273 1.73 -11.79 4.36
CA ALA A 273 2.13 -11.43 5.71
C ALA A 273 2.89 -12.55 6.41
N ALA A 274 2.39 -13.79 6.36
CA ALA A 274 3.02 -14.95 7.01
C ALA A 274 4.42 -15.24 6.44
N LEU A 275 4.58 -15.16 5.11
CA LEU A 275 5.86 -15.35 4.44
C LEU A 275 6.88 -14.27 4.84
N ILE A 276 6.46 -13.00 4.96
CA ILE A 276 7.37 -11.96 5.44
C ILE A 276 7.69 -12.19 6.93
N ALA A 277 6.68 -12.42 7.76
CA ALA A 277 6.77 -12.60 9.22
C ALA A 277 7.65 -13.79 9.66
N ARG A 278 7.82 -14.77 8.77
CA ARG A 278 8.61 -15.99 9.01
C ARG A 278 9.82 -16.08 8.08
N SER A 279 10.25 -14.96 7.51
CA SER A 279 11.54 -14.84 6.85
C SER A 279 12.66 -14.51 7.85
N ALA A 280 13.90 -14.51 7.39
CA ALA A 280 15.08 -14.02 8.10
C ALA A 280 15.29 -12.50 7.94
N GLY A 281 14.47 -11.85 7.12
CA GLY A 281 14.57 -10.44 6.78
C GLY A 281 13.89 -10.11 5.46
N TYR A 282 13.76 -8.81 5.18
CA TYR A 282 13.06 -8.30 4.01
C TYR A 282 13.92 -7.36 3.16
N ILE A 283 13.89 -7.55 1.84
CA ILE A 283 14.45 -6.61 0.87
C ILE A 283 13.34 -6.21 -0.10
N GLY A 284 13.13 -4.92 -0.33
CA GLY A 284 12.27 -4.52 -1.44
C GLY A 284 11.97 -3.04 -1.60
N THR A 285 10.85 -2.73 -2.24
CA THR A 285 10.40 -1.34 -2.52
C THR A 285 9.06 -1.01 -1.89
N SER A 286 8.36 -2.01 -1.35
CA SER A 286 7.06 -1.79 -0.72
C SER A 286 7.21 -1.26 0.70
N LEU A 287 6.54 -0.13 0.98
CA LEU A 287 6.42 0.40 2.34
C LEU A 287 5.79 -0.63 3.28
N HIS A 288 4.68 -1.25 2.89
CA HIS A 288 4.00 -2.20 3.77
C HIS A 288 4.75 -3.53 3.92
N GLY A 289 5.62 -3.89 2.96
CA GLY A 289 6.57 -4.98 3.16
C GLY A 289 7.56 -4.68 4.29
N ALA A 290 8.11 -3.46 4.29
CA ALA A 290 9.00 -2.99 5.35
C ALA A 290 8.30 -2.87 6.71
N VAL A 291 7.10 -2.27 6.75
CA VAL A 291 6.30 -2.18 7.99
C VAL A 291 5.98 -3.58 8.54
N THR A 292 5.66 -4.54 7.67
CA THR A 292 5.46 -5.94 8.08
C THR A 292 6.72 -6.53 8.70
N ALA A 293 7.87 -6.41 8.03
CA ALA A 293 9.14 -6.92 8.55
C ALA A 293 9.49 -6.31 9.91
N ALA A 294 9.36 -4.99 10.04
CA ALA A 294 9.59 -4.27 11.28
C ALA A 294 8.62 -4.67 12.40
N ALA A 295 7.33 -4.88 12.08
CA ALA A 295 6.33 -5.35 13.04
C ALA A 295 6.73 -6.70 13.65
N PHE A 296 7.32 -7.60 12.85
CA PHE A 296 7.83 -8.90 13.30
C PHE A 296 9.29 -8.89 13.77
N ALA A 297 9.88 -7.71 14.02
CA ALA A 297 11.24 -7.54 14.51
C ALA A 297 12.30 -8.20 13.58
N LEU A 298 12.16 -8.03 12.27
CA LEU A 298 13.07 -8.55 11.26
C LEU A 298 13.99 -7.47 10.69
N PRO A 299 15.24 -7.81 10.31
CA PRO A 299 16.09 -6.92 9.53
C PRO A 299 15.40 -6.56 8.20
N MET A 300 15.57 -5.32 7.75
CA MET A 300 15.01 -4.90 6.48
C MET A 300 15.91 -3.92 5.73
N SER A 301 15.76 -3.93 4.40
CA SER A 301 16.34 -2.93 3.51
C SER A 301 15.30 -2.57 2.46
N VAL A 302 14.69 -1.39 2.59
CA VAL A 302 13.65 -0.90 1.68
C VAL A 302 14.12 0.30 0.88
N TYR A 303 14.03 0.18 -0.44
CA TYR A 303 14.34 1.24 -1.37
C TYR A 303 13.18 2.23 -1.46
N SER A 304 13.45 3.49 -1.14
CA SER A 304 12.46 4.57 -1.20
C SER A 304 12.40 5.28 -2.56
N GLY A 305 13.31 4.96 -3.48
CA GLY A 305 13.47 5.62 -4.78
C GLY A 305 14.44 6.80 -4.74
N HIS A 306 15.04 7.08 -5.91
CA HIS A 306 16.01 8.18 -6.10
C HIS A 306 15.58 9.50 -5.48
N GLY A 307 16.45 10.07 -4.63
CA GLY A 307 16.31 11.40 -4.05
C GLY A 307 15.22 11.55 -2.97
N LYS A 308 14.54 10.48 -2.56
CA LYS A 308 13.43 10.54 -1.58
C LYS A 308 13.89 10.29 -0.15
N LYS A 309 14.95 10.99 0.29
CA LYS A 309 15.54 10.83 1.63
C LYS A 309 14.52 10.93 2.77
N ASN A 310 13.60 11.89 2.65
CA ASN A 310 12.50 12.11 3.59
C ASN A 310 11.14 11.70 3.01
N GLY A 311 11.11 10.66 2.17
CA GLY A 311 9.90 10.13 1.55
C GLY A 311 8.99 9.39 2.54
N LYS A 312 7.83 8.95 2.03
CA LYS A 312 6.81 8.25 2.83
C LYS A 312 7.33 7.01 3.55
N HIS A 313 8.26 6.26 2.94
CA HIS A 313 8.87 5.07 3.54
C HIS A 313 9.55 5.41 4.87
N TYR A 314 10.52 6.32 4.82
CA TYR A 314 11.25 6.78 5.99
C TYR A 314 10.33 7.44 7.02
N GLN A 315 9.44 8.34 6.58
CA GLN A 315 8.59 9.10 7.51
C GLN A 315 7.54 8.23 8.22
N THR A 316 7.04 7.16 7.56
CA THR A 316 6.12 6.19 8.19
C THR A 316 6.84 5.36 9.26
N LEU A 317 8.05 4.87 8.96
CA LEU A 317 8.86 4.12 9.92
C LEU A 317 9.30 5.01 11.10
N LEU A 318 9.67 6.26 10.83
CA LEU A 318 10.08 7.22 11.83
C LEU A 318 8.93 7.56 12.81
N ALA A 319 7.69 7.67 12.32
CA ALA A 319 6.51 7.85 13.18
C ALA A 319 6.37 6.70 14.19
N ALA A 320 6.76 5.49 13.79
CA ALA A 320 6.79 4.31 14.67
C ALA A 320 8.05 4.21 15.55
N GLY A 321 9.02 5.11 15.37
CA GLY A 321 10.29 5.13 16.13
C GLY A 321 11.40 4.30 15.50
N ILE A 322 11.33 4.04 14.19
CA ILE A 322 12.33 3.30 13.41
C ILE A 322 13.00 4.28 12.44
N ASP A 323 14.31 4.47 12.58
CA ASP A 323 15.11 5.45 11.85
C ASP A 323 16.16 4.82 10.90
N ASP A 324 16.09 3.50 10.67
CA ASP A 324 16.94 2.79 9.73
C ASP A 324 16.15 1.85 8.80
N GLY A 325 16.87 0.99 8.06
CA GLY A 325 16.29 0.02 7.12
C GLY A 325 15.73 0.63 5.84
N VAL A 326 15.89 1.95 5.63
CA VAL A 326 15.53 2.66 4.40
C VAL A 326 16.78 3.17 3.71
N PHE A 327 16.91 2.91 2.41
CA PHE A 327 18.00 3.42 1.59
C PHE A 327 17.51 4.20 0.36
N HIS A 328 18.42 4.97 -0.24
CA HIS A 328 18.13 5.91 -1.33
C HIS A 328 19.06 5.75 -2.54
N SER A 329 20.22 5.12 -2.35
CA SER A 329 21.14 4.72 -3.39
C SER A 329 21.26 3.19 -3.39
N LEU A 330 21.27 2.57 -4.56
CA LEU A 330 21.20 1.12 -4.65
C LEU A 330 22.40 0.44 -3.98
N ASP A 331 23.60 0.98 -4.17
CA ASP A 331 24.85 0.54 -3.53
C ASP A 331 24.83 0.52 -1.99
N ASP A 332 23.89 1.20 -1.34
CA ASP A 332 23.69 1.16 0.11
C ASP A 332 22.82 -0.03 0.59
N LEU A 333 22.21 -0.80 -0.33
CA LEU A 333 21.20 -1.80 0.03
C LEU A 333 21.75 -2.85 1.02
N ALA A 334 22.92 -3.43 0.73
CA ALA A 334 23.50 -4.47 1.58
C ALA A 334 23.93 -3.94 2.94
N ASP A 335 24.56 -2.76 2.98
CA ASP A 335 24.99 -2.10 4.21
C ASP A 335 23.79 -1.69 5.06
N CYS A 336 22.71 -1.20 4.44
CA CYS A 336 21.46 -0.87 5.10
C CYS A 336 20.80 -2.11 5.74
N PHE A 337 20.80 -3.26 5.04
CA PHE A 337 20.29 -4.51 5.58
C PHE A 337 21.10 -4.96 6.80
N ALA A 338 22.43 -4.90 6.71
CA ALA A 338 23.32 -5.27 7.80
C ALA A 338 23.17 -4.34 9.01
N ALA A 339 23.10 -3.03 8.79
CA ALA A 339 22.89 -2.03 9.84
C ALA A 339 21.55 -2.22 10.55
N SER A 340 20.47 -2.45 9.79
CA SER A 340 19.15 -2.78 10.35
C SER A 340 19.22 -4.05 11.22
N GLY A 341 19.91 -5.09 10.75
CA GLY A 341 20.08 -6.34 11.49
C GLY A 341 20.94 -6.24 12.76
N ALA A 342 21.82 -5.24 12.86
CA ALA A 342 22.66 -5.01 14.03
C ALA A 342 21.93 -4.27 15.17
N SER A 343 20.69 -3.84 14.92
CA SER A 343 19.90 -3.09 15.89
C SER A 343 19.12 -3.95 16.87
N ASP A 344 18.58 -3.32 17.93
CA ASP A 344 17.59 -3.96 18.81
C ASP A 344 16.21 -3.99 18.15
N LEU A 345 16.04 -4.94 17.23
CA LEU A 345 14.82 -5.13 16.45
C LEU A 345 13.59 -5.40 17.35
N VAL A 346 13.78 -6.13 18.45
CA VAL A 346 12.69 -6.48 19.38
C VAL A 346 12.20 -5.25 20.13
N ALA A 347 13.12 -4.44 20.69
CA ALA A 347 12.74 -3.22 21.39
C ALA A 347 12.04 -2.23 20.45
N ARG A 348 12.53 -2.09 19.22
CA ARG A 348 11.93 -1.19 18.22
C ARG A 348 10.55 -1.65 17.78
N SER A 349 10.41 -2.94 17.45
CA SER A 349 9.11 -3.54 17.12
C SER A 349 8.11 -3.32 18.25
N LYS A 350 8.53 -3.53 19.50
CA LYS A 350 7.69 -3.28 20.66
C LYS A 350 7.24 -1.82 20.76
N VAL A 351 8.15 -0.86 20.60
CA VAL A 351 7.81 0.58 20.60
C VAL A 351 6.81 0.92 19.50
N ALA A 352 7.04 0.39 18.29
CA ALA A 352 6.15 0.60 17.15
C ALA A 352 4.74 0.02 17.41
N GLN A 353 4.66 -1.21 17.93
CA GLN A 353 3.42 -1.86 18.34
C GLN A 353 2.69 -1.08 19.42
N ASP A 354 3.39 -0.63 20.47
CA ASP A 354 2.77 0.12 21.57
C ASP A 354 2.18 1.47 21.07
N ARG A 355 2.87 2.16 20.13
CA ARG A 355 2.34 3.37 19.48
C ARG A 355 1.14 3.08 18.58
N ALA A 356 1.20 2.02 17.77
CA ALA A 356 0.08 1.62 16.92
C ALA A 356 -1.15 1.19 17.74
N ARG A 357 -0.95 0.54 18.89
CA ARG A 357 -2.03 0.17 19.81
C ARG A 357 -2.75 1.40 20.35
N LYS A 358 -1.99 2.40 20.80
CA LYS A 358 -2.54 3.69 21.25
C LYS A 358 -3.32 4.40 20.14
N SER A 359 -2.80 4.37 18.91
CA SER A 359 -3.46 4.92 17.71
C SER A 359 -4.85 4.29 17.49
N VAL A 360 -4.92 2.95 17.52
CA VAL A 360 -6.17 2.19 17.39
C VAL A 360 -7.12 2.37 18.58
N GLU A 361 -6.62 2.58 19.80
CA GLU A 361 -7.43 2.93 20.97
C GLU A 361 -8.14 4.27 20.75
N ILE A 362 -7.41 5.31 20.31
CA ILE A 362 -7.97 6.62 19.97
C ILE A 362 -9.01 6.50 18.85
N LEU A 363 -8.75 5.67 17.82
CA LEU A 363 -9.75 5.37 16.78
C LEU A 363 -11.02 4.77 17.38
N SER A 364 -10.89 3.79 18.27
CA SER A 364 -12.03 3.10 18.87
C SER A 364 -12.86 4.04 19.76
N GLU A 365 -12.20 4.92 20.51
CA GLU A 365 -12.84 5.99 21.27
C GLU A 365 -13.61 6.93 20.34
N ALA A 366 -13.01 7.36 19.22
CA ALA A 366 -13.67 8.21 18.23
C ALA A 366 -14.86 7.52 17.55
N ILE A 367 -14.81 6.20 17.34
CA ILE A 367 -15.94 5.39 16.83
C ILE A 367 -17.08 5.33 17.85
N LEU A 368 -16.79 5.25 19.15
CA LEU A 368 -17.81 5.18 20.21
C LEU A 368 -18.36 6.56 20.63
N ALA A 369 -17.60 7.63 20.39
CA ALA A 369 -18.02 8.99 20.73
C ALA A 369 -19.34 9.36 20.03
N PRO A 370 -20.24 10.14 20.68
CA PRO A 370 -21.42 10.67 20.02
C PRO A 370 -21.06 11.45 18.75
N LYS A 371 -21.90 11.38 17.72
CA LYS A 371 -21.71 12.22 16.54
C LYS A 371 -21.92 13.69 16.90
N GLU A 372 -20.96 14.53 16.54
CA GLU A 372 -21.09 15.98 16.65
C GLU A 372 -21.71 16.54 15.35
N THR A 373 -22.43 17.66 15.47
CA THR A 373 -22.87 18.39 14.29
C THR A 373 -21.65 19.02 13.62
N ARG A 374 -21.38 18.60 12.38
CA ARG A 374 -20.28 19.14 11.57
C ARG A 374 -20.76 20.31 10.72
N PRO A 375 -19.91 21.33 10.48
CA PRO A 375 -20.27 22.43 9.60
C PRO A 375 -20.58 21.89 8.19
N PRO A 376 -21.53 22.47 7.46
CA PRO A 376 -21.74 22.11 6.07
C PRO A 376 -20.51 22.49 5.24
N LEU A 377 -20.20 21.69 4.23
CA LEU A 377 -19.13 21.99 3.28
C LEU A 377 -19.46 23.25 2.46
N ASP A 378 -18.49 24.15 2.32
CA ASP A 378 -18.66 25.36 1.50
C ASP A 378 -18.87 24.98 0.02
N PRO A 379 -19.99 25.40 -0.61
CA PRO A 379 -20.25 25.14 -2.03
C PRO A 379 -19.13 25.64 -2.97
N ALA A 380 -18.44 26.72 -2.63
CA ALA A 380 -17.33 27.24 -3.41
C ALA A 380 -16.11 26.30 -3.37
N ASP A 381 -15.78 25.79 -2.17
CA ASP A 381 -14.69 24.82 -1.99
C ASP A 381 -15.04 23.48 -2.69
N ILE A 382 -16.29 23.02 -2.62
CA ILE A 382 -16.76 21.84 -3.38
C ILE A 382 -16.59 22.05 -4.89
N SER A 383 -16.99 23.21 -5.40
CA SER A 383 -16.87 23.51 -6.84
C SER A 383 -15.41 23.54 -7.26
N ALA A 384 -14.54 24.19 -6.46
CA ALA A 384 -13.11 24.27 -6.71
C ALA A 384 -12.43 22.89 -6.71
N ILE A 385 -12.73 22.02 -5.73
CA ILE A 385 -12.12 20.68 -5.67
C ILE A 385 -12.58 19.82 -6.84
N CYS A 386 -13.86 19.89 -7.23
CA CYS A 386 -14.39 19.16 -8.38
C CYS A 386 -13.82 19.66 -9.71
N GLN A 387 -13.55 20.97 -9.84
CA GLN A 387 -12.87 21.53 -11.00
C GLN A 387 -11.42 21.05 -11.08
N ALA A 388 -10.68 21.12 -9.97
CA ALA A 388 -9.30 20.63 -9.89
C ALA A 388 -9.18 19.12 -10.13
N ASP A 389 -10.17 18.33 -9.70
CA ASP A 389 -10.23 16.88 -9.95
C ASP A 389 -10.21 16.53 -11.46
N ARG A 390 -10.77 17.42 -12.28
CA ARG A 390 -10.95 17.25 -13.73
C ARG A 390 -9.84 17.87 -14.57
N THR A 391 -9.07 18.83 -14.05
CA THR A 391 -8.03 19.54 -14.82
C THR A 391 -6.92 18.62 -15.31
N THR A 392 -6.65 17.50 -14.65
CA THR A 392 -5.65 16.49 -15.07
C THR A 392 -5.95 15.82 -16.42
N VAL A 393 -7.17 15.97 -16.95
CA VAL A 393 -7.62 15.34 -18.20
C VAL A 393 -7.91 16.39 -19.29
N SER A 394 -7.39 17.61 -19.13
CA SER A 394 -7.64 18.73 -20.05
C SER A 394 -7.02 18.57 -21.44
N THR A 395 -5.96 17.74 -21.59
CA THR A 395 -5.29 17.57 -22.89
C THR A 395 -6.07 16.65 -23.83
N CYS A 396 -6.02 16.94 -25.15
CA CYS A 396 -6.63 16.07 -26.17
C CYS A 396 -6.08 14.64 -26.11
N LYS A 397 -4.76 14.51 -25.93
CA LYS A 397 -4.07 13.22 -25.82
C LYS A 397 -4.61 12.35 -24.68
N GLU A 398 -4.78 12.92 -23.49
CA GLU A 398 -5.31 12.17 -22.34
C GLU A 398 -6.79 11.80 -22.52
N ARG A 399 -7.60 12.66 -23.15
CA ARG A 399 -9.00 12.33 -23.49
C ARG A 399 -9.10 11.16 -24.48
N VAL A 400 -8.28 11.18 -25.53
CA VAL A 400 -8.21 10.08 -26.50
C VAL A 400 -7.74 8.80 -25.83
N LYS A 401 -6.62 8.87 -25.10
CA LYS A 401 -6.08 7.73 -24.32
C LYS A 401 -7.15 7.14 -23.42
N ARG A 402 -7.86 7.97 -22.66
CA ARG A 402 -8.94 7.53 -21.76
C ARG A 402 -10.07 6.82 -22.50
N ARG A 403 -10.54 7.36 -23.64
CA ARG A 403 -11.59 6.71 -24.45
C ARG A 403 -11.11 5.36 -24.98
N VAL A 404 -9.89 5.29 -25.50
CA VAL A 404 -9.29 4.04 -25.99
C VAL A 404 -9.20 3.01 -24.86
N PHE A 405 -8.68 3.38 -23.70
CA PHE A 405 -8.58 2.46 -22.56
C PHE A 405 -9.93 2.06 -21.98
N SER A 406 -10.89 2.98 -21.94
CA SER A 406 -12.26 2.66 -21.53
C SER A 406 -12.87 1.63 -22.47
N LEU A 407 -12.70 1.80 -23.79
CA LEU A 407 -13.17 0.85 -24.79
C LEU A 407 -12.44 -0.49 -24.65
N LEU A 408 -11.11 -0.49 -24.55
CA LEU A 408 -10.30 -1.70 -24.37
C LEU A 408 -10.75 -2.48 -23.13
N ARG A 409 -11.00 -1.82 -21.99
CA ARG A 409 -11.46 -2.46 -20.75
C ARG A 409 -12.86 -3.06 -20.85
N SER A 410 -13.71 -2.55 -21.75
CA SER A 410 -15.02 -3.17 -22.04
C SER A 410 -14.88 -4.52 -22.76
N PHE A 411 -13.69 -4.86 -23.27
CA PHE A 411 -13.40 -6.13 -23.94
C PHE A 411 -12.26 -6.88 -23.21
N PRO A 412 -12.58 -7.71 -22.20
CA PRO A 412 -11.57 -8.36 -21.35
C PRO A 412 -10.44 -9.07 -22.10
N THR A 413 -10.77 -9.82 -23.16
CA THR A 413 -9.77 -10.53 -23.99
C THR A 413 -8.81 -9.59 -24.70
N LEU A 414 -9.32 -8.47 -25.25
CA LEU A 414 -8.48 -7.46 -25.90
C LEU A 414 -7.62 -6.71 -24.89
N TYR A 415 -8.16 -6.43 -23.70
CA TYR A 415 -7.41 -5.79 -22.63
C TYR A 415 -6.26 -6.67 -22.13
N GLU A 416 -6.50 -7.97 -21.95
CA GLU A 416 -5.44 -8.92 -21.57
C GLU A 416 -4.40 -9.10 -22.69
N GLY A 417 -4.82 -9.09 -23.95
CA GLY A 417 -3.91 -9.06 -25.10
C GLY A 417 -3.03 -7.80 -25.12
N TYR A 418 -3.63 -6.62 -24.96
CA TYR A 418 -2.92 -5.34 -24.85
C TYR A 418 -1.94 -5.34 -23.68
N ARG A 419 -2.38 -5.80 -22.49
CA ARG A 419 -1.55 -5.92 -21.30
C ARG A 419 -0.38 -6.84 -21.56
N SER A 420 -0.60 -8.00 -22.17
CA SER A 420 0.45 -8.94 -22.54
C SER A 420 1.47 -8.35 -23.52
N ILE A 421 1.03 -7.56 -24.50
CA ILE A 421 1.92 -6.86 -25.46
C ILE A 421 2.71 -5.76 -24.75
N ARG A 422 2.04 -4.92 -23.95
CA ARG A 422 2.68 -3.86 -23.17
C ARG A 422 3.73 -4.43 -22.23
N LEU A 423 3.42 -5.55 -21.57
CA LEU A 423 4.37 -6.24 -20.69
C LEU A 423 5.56 -6.79 -21.47
N ARG A 424 5.33 -7.40 -22.64
CA ARG A 424 6.43 -7.81 -23.53
C ARG A 424 7.32 -6.63 -23.90
N HIS A 425 6.77 -5.48 -24.28
CA HIS A 425 7.58 -4.29 -24.56
C HIS A 425 8.30 -3.73 -23.34
N GLN A 426 7.62 -3.69 -22.19
CA GLN A 426 8.17 -3.18 -20.93
C GLN A 426 9.35 -4.04 -20.46
N PHE A 427 9.27 -5.35 -20.66
CA PHE A 427 10.28 -6.30 -20.22
C PHE A 427 11.30 -6.70 -21.28
N ALA A 428 11.02 -6.56 -22.59
CA ALA A 428 12.01 -6.79 -23.65
C ALA A 428 13.22 -5.87 -23.45
N ASN A 429 12.98 -4.60 -23.12
CA ASN A 429 14.05 -3.65 -22.83
C ASN A 429 14.85 -3.96 -21.55
N VAL A 430 14.30 -4.76 -20.64
CA VAL A 430 14.95 -5.18 -19.39
C VAL A 430 15.73 -6.48 -19.60
N ALA A 431 15.19 -7.40 -20.39
CA ALA A 431 15.83 -8.68 -20.73
C ALA A 431 16.98 -8.51 -21.74
N ASP A 432 16.86 -7.58 -22.70
CA ASP A 432 17.84 -7.35 -23.77
C ASP A 432 18.89 -6.29 -23.42
N ALA A 433 18.86 -5.71 -22.21
CA ALA A 433 19.85 -4.74 -21.77
C ALA A 433 21.23 -5.41 -21.57
N ASN A 434 22.04 -5.41 -22.63
CA ASN A 434 23.39 -5.94 -22.61
C ASN A 434 24.29 -5.04 -21.73
N PRO A 435 25.01 -5.59 -20.73
CA PRO A 435 25.82 -4.79 -19.80
C PRO A 435 26.98 -4.02 -20.45
N SER A 436 27.31 -4.30 -21.72
CA SER A 436 28.38 -3.64 -22.47
C SER A 436 28.00 -2.27 -23.06
N ASP A 437 26.71 -1.93 -23.18
CA ASP A 437 26.28 -0.76 -23.97
C ASP A 437 26.13 0.55 -23.17
N ARG A 438 26.52 0.57 -21.89
CA ARG A 438 26.35 1.76 -21.02
C ARG A 438 27.61 2.26 -20.32
N ARG A 439 28.81 1.89 -20.80
CA ARG A 439 30.05 2.59 -20.45
C ARG A 439 30.55 3.37 -21.67
N ASN A 440 30.01 4.57 -21.84
CA ASN A 440 30.65 5.69 -22.55
C ASN A 440 30.13 6.99 -21.96
#